data_AF-A0A3B1B5L2-F1
#
_entry.id   AF-A0A3B1B5L2-F1
#
_cell.length_a   1.000
_cell.length_b   1.000
_cell.length_c   1.000
_cell.angle_alpha   90.00
_cell.angle_beta   90.00
_cell.angle_gamma   90.00
#
_symmetry.space_group_name_H-M   'P 1'
#
loop_
_entity.id
_entity.type
_entity.pdbx_description
1 polymer ?
#
loop_
_entity_poly.entity_id
_entity_poly.type
_entity_poly.pdbx_seq_one_letter_code
_entity_poly.pdbx_strand_id
1 'polypeptide(L)' 'MSQNRKAVLLLSGGLDSTTCAAIAKDQGFDVVGLSFDYGQRHTIELKAA' A
#
# COMPACT_ATOMS: atom_id res chain seq x y z
N MET A 1 22.34 13.74 -0.21
CA MET A 1 20.98 13.36 -0.63
C MET A 1 20.20 13.02 0.61
N SER A 2 19.07 13.70 0.87
CA SER A 2 18.16 13.33 1.96
C SER A 2 17.60 11.96 1.63
N GLN A 3 17.90 10.95 2.44
CA GLN A 3 17.32 9.62 2.26
C GLN A 3 15.83 9.71 2.60
N ASN A 4 14.97 9.50 1.61
CA ASN A 4 13.54 9.35 1.88
C ASN A 4 13.33 8.17 2.84
N ARG A 5 12.52 8.39 3.86
CA ARG A 5 12.16 7.33 4.82
C ARG A 5 11.35 6.28 4.08
N LYS A 6 11.81 5.03 4.09
CA LYS A 6 11.09 3.91 3.47
C LYS A 6 9.92 3.49 4.35
N ALA A 7 8.78 3.19 3.73
CA ALA A 7 7.61 2.63 4.40
C ALA A 7 7.12 1.41 3.63
N VAL A 8 6.88 0.30 4.33
CA VAL A 8 6.18 -0.87 3.77
C VAL A 8 4.71 -0.74 4.12
N LEU A 9 3.84 -0.78 3.11
CA LEU A 9 2.40 -0.62 3.29
C LEU A 9 1.67 -1.86 2.82
N LEU A 10 0.84 -2.42 3.69
CA LEU A 10 -0.04 -3.53 3.34
C LEU A 10 -1.22 -3.01 2.51
N LEU A 11 -1.23 -3.36 1.23
CA LEU A 11 -2.27 -2.95 0.29
C LEU A 11 -3.28 -4.08 0.16
N SER A 12 -4.50 -3.84 0.62
CA SER A 12 -5.62 -4.78 0.45
C SER A 12 -6.49 -4.42 -0.75
N GLY A 13 -6.26 -3.29 -1.41
CA GLY A 13 -7.18 -2.73 -2.41
C GLY A 13 -8.41 -2.04 -1.80
N GLY A 14 -8.55 -2.05 -0.47
CA GLY A 14 -9.62 -1.36 0.25
C GLY A 14 -9.33 0.12 0.49
N LEU A 15 -10.38 0.88 0.84
CA LEU A 15 -10.33 2.32 1.11
C LEU A 15 -9.26 2.70 2.15
N ASP A 16 -9.20 1.97 3.26
CA ASP A 16 -8.30 2.28 4.37
C ASP A 16 -6.83 2.15 3.94
N SER A 17 -6.47 1.03 3.29
CA SER A 17 -5.10 0.79 2.81
C SER A 17 -4.68 1.82 1.75
N THR A 18 -5.61 2.23 0.88
CA THR A 18 -5.38 3.24 -0.16
C THR A 18 -5.20 4.63 0.44
N THR A 19 -6.00 4.97 1.46
CA THR A 19 -5.91 6.24 2.18
C THR A 19 -4.58 6.35 2.93
N CYS A 20 -4.16 5.28 3.61
CA CYS A 20 -2.85 5.21 4.25
C CYS A 20 -1.70 5.39 3.24
N ALA A 21 -1.79 4.79 2.05
CA ALA A 21 -0.80 4.97 0.99
C ALA A 21 -0.70 6.44 0.54
N ALA A 22 -1.85 7.11 0.35
CA ALA A 22 -1.90 8.52 -0.03
C ALA A 22 -1.27 9.41 1.05
N ILE A 23 -1.60 9.19 2.32
CA ILE A 23 -1.04 9.93 3.47
C ILE A 23 0.47 9.71 3.57
N ALA A 24 0.96 8.47 3.44
CA ALA A 24 2.39 8.19 3.51
C ALA A 24 3.17 8.86 2.36
N LYS A 25 2.58 8.89 1.16
CA LYS A 25 3.17 9.57 0.01
C LYS A 25 3.22 11.09 0.22
N ASP A 26 2.15 11.69 0.76
CA ASP A 26 2.09 13.12 1.10
C ASP A 26 3.13 13.51 2.16
N GLN A 27 3.39 12.62 3.13
CA GLN A 27 4.43 12.79 4.14
C GLN A 27 5.87 12.54 3.64
N GLY A 28 6.06 12.29 2.35
CA GLY A 28 7.36 12.13 1.71
C GLY A 28 8.03 10.77 1.94
N PHE A 29 7.27 9.72 2.24
CA PHE A 29 7.83 8.37 2.33
C PHE A 29 8.06 7.75 0.95
N ASP A 30 9.12 6.96 0.84
CA ASP A 30 9.32 6.02 -0.27
C ASP A 30 8.52 4.74 0.04
N VAL A 31 7.30 4.68 -0.52
CA VAL A 31 6.31 3.64 -0.18
C VAL A 31 6.51 2.40 -1.05
N VAL A 32 6.68 1.26 -0.39
CA VAL A 32 6.68 -0.07 -1.00
C VAL A 32 5.38 -0.78 -0.63
N GLY A 33 4.53 -1.03 -1.63
CA GLY A 33 3.29 -1.78 -1.47
C GLY A 33 3.54 -3.28 -1.34
N LEU A 34 2.82 -3.94 -0.44
CA LEU A 34 2.81 -5.39 -0.27
C LEU A 34 1.37 -5.88 -0.14
N SER A 35 0.97 -6.77 -1.05
CA SER A 35 -0.33 -7.43 -1.04
C SER A 35 -0.13 -8.93 -0.87
N PHE A 36 -0.96 -9.57 -0.06
CA PHE A 36 -0.91 -11.02 0.15
C PHE A 36 -2.03 -11.70 -0.62
N ASP A 37 -1.68 -12.67 -1.47
CA ASP A 37 -2.62 -13.65 -1.99
C ASP A 37 -2.68 -14.84 -1.01
N TYR A 38 -3.74 -14.90 -0.21
CA TYR A 38 -3.98 -15.95 0.78
C TYR A 38 -5.27 -16.72 0.51
N GLY A 39 -5.81 -16.64 -0.72
CA GLY A 39 -7.06 -17.29 -1.10
C GLY A 39 -8.32 -16.50 -0.69
N GLN A 40 -8.22 -15.18 -0.58
CA GLN A 40 -9.38 -14.31 -0.35
C GLN A 40 -10.46 -14.47 -1.43
N ARG A 41 -11.73 -14.31 -1.02
CA ARG A 41 -12.91 -14.46 -1.90
C ARG A 41 -12.89 -13.54 -3.12
N HIS A 42 -12.39 -12.32 -2.98
CA HIS A 42 -12.38 -11.33 -4.05
C HIS A 42 -10.95 -11.11 -4.58
N THR A 43 -10.56 -11.91 -5.57
CA THR A 43 -9.25 -11.78 -6.23
C THR A 43 -9.07 -10.44 -6.97
N ILE A 44 -10.16 -9.70 -7.20
CA ILE A 44 -10.10 -8.36 -7.82
C ILE A 44 -9.36 -7.34 -6.93
N GLU A 45 -9.40 -7.54 -5.62
CA GLU A 45 -8.73 -6.68 -4.64
C GLU A 45 -7.20 -6.71 -4.83
N LEU A 46 -6.63 -7.87 -5.18
CA LEU A 46 -5.20 -8.00 -5.51
C LEU A 46 -4.81 -7.28 -6.79
N LYS A 47 -5.72 -7.19 -7.77
CA LYS A 47 -5.46 -6.52 -9.06
C LYS A 47 -5.62 -5.00 -8.96
N ALA A 48 -6.43 -4.53 -8.01
CA ALA A 48 -6.68 -3.12 -7.78
C ALA A 48 -5.62 -2.47 -6.86
N ALA A 49 -4.89 -3.30 -6.11
CA ALA A 49 -3.81 -2.90 -5.20
C ALA A 49 -2.51 -2.52 -5.91
#